data_AF-A0A5C6Q397-F1
#
_entry.id   AF-A0A5C6Q397-F1
#
_cell.length_a   1.000
_cell.length_b   1.000
_cell.length_c   1.000
_cell.angle_alpha   90.00
_cell.angle_beta   90.00
_cell.angle_gamma   90.00
#
_symmetry.space_group_name_H-M   'P 1'
#
loop_
_entity.id
_entity.type
_entity.pdbx_description
1 polymer ?
#
loop_
_entity_poly.entity_id
_entity_poly.type
_entity_poly.pdbx_seq_one_letter_code
_entity_poly.pdbx_strand_id
1 'polypeptide(L)' 'MCELLAMSANVPTDICFSFSGLMQRGGNTGPHKDGWGITFYEGKGCRSFKDPLPSSQSPIAELVTNYPIKSEAVIC' A
#
# COMPACT_ATOMS: atom_id res chain seq x y z
N MET A 1 -11.05 13.70 -0.16
CA MET A 1 -10.09 13.66 0.98
C MET A 1 -9.52 12.25 0.99
N CYS A 2 -8.21 12.07 1.12
CA CYS A 2 -7.54 10.75 1.04
C CYS A 2 -7.23 10.21 2.44
N GLU A 3 -7.06 8.89 2.55
CA GLU A 3 -6.43 8.27 3.71
C GLU A 3 -4.97 7.99 3.42
N LEU A 4 -4.11 8.28 4.39
CA LEU A 4 -2.66 8.15 4.25
C LEU A 4 -2.13 7.12 5.25
N LEU A 5 -1.11 6.39 4.85
CA LEU A 5 -0.36 5.49 5.71
C LEU A 5 1.14 5.64 5.44
N ALA A 6 1.93 5.76 6.49
CA ALA A 6 3.39 5.73 6.39
C ALA A 6 3.96 4.79 7.44
N MET A 7 4.99 4.04 7.06
CA MET A 7 5.75 3.17 7.95
C MET A 7 7.22 3.56 7.91
N SER A 8 7.85 3.65 9.08
CA SER A 8 9.28 3.83 9.25
C SER A 8 9.76 2.82 10.30
N ALA A 9 10.70 1.96 9.93
CA ALA A 9 11.23 0.90 10.78
C ALA A 9 12.77 0.87 10.72
N ASN A 10 13.41 0.36 11.76
CA ASN A 10 14.87 0.21 11.83
C ASN A 10 15.39 -1.10 11.19
N VAL A 11 14.47 -2.00 10.79
CA VAL A 11 14.75 -3.24 10.08
C VAL A 11 13.67 -3.47 9.01
N PRO A 12 13.98 -4.17 7.89
CA PRO A 12 13.00 -4.46 6.85
C PRO A 12 11.78 -5.20 7.41
N THR A 13 10.64 -4.51 7.40
CA THR A 13 9.38 -4.98 8.01
C THR A 13 8.36 -5.29 6.93
N ASP A 14 7.58 -6.34 7.15
CA ASP A 14 6.52 -6.75 6.24
C ASP A 14 5.35 -5.76 6.29
N ILE A 15 4.99 -5.22 5.13
CA ILE A 15 3.92 -4.23 4.98
C ILE A 15 2.57 -4.89 4.67
N CYS A 16 2.53 -6.15 4.22
CA CYS A 16 1.33 -6.78 3.66
C CYS A 16 0.17 -6.78 4.67
N PHE A 17 0.45 -6.97 5.96
CA PHE A 17 -0.55 -6.90 7.03
C PHE A 17 -1.17 -5.50 7.15
N SER A 18 -0.34 -4.46 7.20
CA SER A 18 -0.80 -3.07 7.31
C SER A 18 -1.52 -2.59 6.04
N PHE A 19 -1.03 -3.00 4.87
CA PHE A 19 -1.63 -2.64 3.59
C PHE A 19 -2.97 -3.32 3.36
N SER A 20 -3.17 -4.56 3.78
CA SER A 20 -4.45 -5.28 3.68
C SER A 20 -5.60 -4.50 4.32
N GLY A 21 -5.35 -3.91 5.50
CA GLY A 21 -6.36 -3.09 6.18
C GLY A 21 -6.66 -1.78 5.44
N LEU A 22 -5.64 -1.11 4.91
CA LEU A 22 -5.79 0.12 4.12
C LEU A 22 -6.53 -0.16 2.80
N MET A 23 -6.23 -1.29 2.14
CA MET A 23 -6.87 -1.73 0.90
C MET A 23 -8.39 -1.83 1.05
N GLN A 24 -8.87 -2.36 2.18
CA GLN A 24 -10.32 -2.46 2.43
C GLN A 24 -10.98 -1.09 2.63
N ARG A 25 -10.28 -0.15 3.24
CA ARG A 25 -10.81 1.22 3.43
C ARG A 25 -10.87 2.01 2.13
N GLY A 26 -10.00 1.71 1.18
CA GLY A 26 -10.04 2.27 -0.18
C GLY A 26 -11.11 1.62 -1.07
N GLY A 27 -12.36 1.66 -0.62
CA GLY A 27 -13.54 1.42 -1.44
C GLY A 27 -14.51 0.33 -1.00
N ASN A 28 -14.12 -0.50 -0.02
CA ASN A 28 -15.03 -1.48 0.57
C ASN A 28 -15.68 -0.93 1.85
N THR A 29 -14.87 -0.56 2.85
CA THR A 29 -15.35 -0.09 4.15
C THR A 29 -15.28 1.44 4.33
N GLY A 30 -14.45 2.12 3.53
CA GLY A 30 -14.31 3.57 3.54
C GLY A 30 -14.78 4.24 2.24
N PRO A 31 -14.94 5.57 2.23
CA PRO A 31 -15.45 6.31 1.08
C PRO A 31 -14.39 6.57 -0.01
N HIS A 32 -13.12 6.25 0.25
CA HIS A 32 -11.98 6.63 -0.59
C HIS A 32 -11.87 5.70 -1.82
N LYS A 33 -12.43 6.13 -2.96
CA LYS A 33 -12.55 5.31 -4.17
C LYS A 33 -11.87 5.93 -5.39
N ASP A 34 -11.16 7.05 -5.21
CA ASP A 34 -10.60 7.86 -6.30
C ASP A 34 -9.23 7.36 -6.80
N GLY A 35 -8.86 6.12 -6.43
CA GLY A 35 -7.56 5.53 -6.70
C GLY A 35 -6.65 5.46 -5.46
N TRP A 36 -5.49 4.84 -5.64
CA TRP A 36 -4.51 4.65 -4.57
C TRP A 36 -3.09 4.57 -5.11
N GLY A 37 -2.11 4.62 -4.20
CA GLY A 37 -0.73 4.33 -4.50
C GLY A 37 0.02 3.80 -3.29
N ILE A 38 1.14 3.14 -3.54
CA ILE A 38 2.09 2.70 -2.54
C ILE A 38 3.50 2.88 -3.10
N THR A 39 4.42 3.31 -2.25
CA THR A 39 5.85 3.32 -2.54
C THR A 39 6.60 2.75 -1.37
N PHE A 40 7.49 1.79 -1.63
CA PHE A 40 8.36 1.19 -0.63
C PHE A 40 9.82 1.24 -1.09
N TYR A 41 10.73 1.31 -0.12
CA TYR A 41 12.16 1.41 -0.36
C TYR A 41 12.88 0.08 -0.16
N GLU A 42 13.81 -0.24 -1.06
CA GLU A 42 14.73 -1.37 -0.95
C GLU A 42 16.15 -0.80 -1.02
N GLY A 43 16.73 -0.56 0.16
CA GLY A 43 17.95 0.23 0.28
C GLY A 43 17.73 1.64 -0.28
N LYS A 44 18.50 2.01 -1.32
CA LYS A 44 18.38 3.32 -2.00
C LYS A 44 17.40 3.31 -3.18
N GLY A 45 16.91 2.14 -3.58
CA GLY A 45 15.90 2.00 -4.63
C GLY A 45 14.50 2.15 -4.06
N CYS A 46 13.54 2.50 -4.91
CA CYS A 46 12.13 2.45 -4.55
C CYS A 46 11.32 1.79 -5.66
N ARG A 47 10.20 1.17 -5.29
CA ARG A 47 9.19 0.70 -6.23
C ARG A 47 7.88 1.38 -5.88
N SER A 48 7.18 1.86 -6.90
CA SER A 48 5.89 2.54 -6.76
C SER A 48 4.83 1.84 -7.60
N PHE A 49 3.69 1.55 -6.98
CA PHE A 49 2.49 1.05 -7.65
C PHE A 49 1.37 2.06 -7.47
N LYS A 50 0.59 2.28 -8.53
CA LYS A 50 -0.54 3.21 -8.54
C LYS A 50 -1.64 2.62 -9.41
N ASP A 51 -2.89 2.82 -9.01
CA ASP A 51 -4.05 2.41 -9.79
C ASP A 51 -5.17 3.44 -9.60
N PRO A 52 -5.82 3.91 -10.68
CA PRO A 52 -7.01 4.76 -10.57
C PRO A 52 -8.25 4.03 -10.03
N LEU A 53 -8.28 2.69 -10.07
CA LEU A 53 -9.37 1.91 -9.46
C LEU A 53 -9.31 1.98 -7.92
N PRO A 54 -10.44 1.84 -7.21
CA PRO A 54 -10.43 1.69 -5.76
C PRO A 54 -9.52 0.54 -5.34
N SER A 55 -8.74 0.69 -4.27
CA SER A 55 -7.80 -0.35 -3.82
C SER A 55 -8.50 -1.67 -3.51
N SER A 56 -9.76 -1.64 -3.05
CA SER A 56 -10.54 -2.85 -2.78
C SER A 56 -10.92 -3.64 -4.02
N GLN A 57 -10.77 -3.08 -5.22
CA GLN A 57 -11.10 -3.70 -6.51
C GLN A 57 -9.89 -3.74 -7.47
N SER A 58 -8.71 -3.34 -7.00
CA SER A 58 -7.51 -3.24 -7.83
C SER A 58 -6.74 -4.57 -7.84
N PRO A 59 -6.54 -5.19 -9.02
CA PRO A 59 -5.68 -6.38 -9.15
C PRO A 59 -4.22 -6.08 -8.75
N ILE A 60 -3.78 -4.83 -8.90
CA ILE A 60 -2.45 -4.39 -8.47
C ILE A 60 -2.37 -4.39 -6.94
N ALA A 61 -3.43 -3.97 -6.24
CA ALA A 61 -3.47 -3.99 -4.78
C ALA A 61 -3.45 -5.43 -4.25
N GLU A 62 -4.18 -6.35 -4.90
CA GLU A 62 -4.15 -7.77 -4.60
C GLU A 62 -2.75 -8.37 -4.80
N LEU A 63 -2.07 -8.04 -5.90
CA LEU A 63 -0.70 -8.47 -6.16
C LEU A 63 0.27 -7.96 -5.09
N VAL A 64 0.19 -6.67 -4.73
CA VAL A 64 1.03 -6.06 -3.68
C VAL A 64 0.79 -6.74 -2.33
N THR A 65 -0.45 -7.10 -2.03
CA THR A 65 -0.82 -7.76 -0.77
C THR A 65 -0.27 -9.20 -0.69
N ASN A 66 -0.27 -9.91 -1.82
CA ASN A 66 0.18 -11.30 -1.90
C ASN A 66 1.70 -11.45 -2.11
N TYR A 67 2.39 -10.37 -2.46
CA TYR A 67 3.84 -10.37 -2.64
C TYR A 67 4.54 -10.01 -1.32
N PRO A 68 5.49 -10.81 -0.80
CA PRO A 68 6.15 -10.51 0.47
C PRO A 68 7.12 -9.33 0.32
N ILE A 69 6.60 -8.11 0.51
CA ILE A 69 7.36 -6.87 0.45
C ILE A 69 7.91 -6.55 1.85
N LYS A 70 9.23 -6.41 1.95
CA LYS A 70 9.88 -5.93 3.17
C LYS A 70 10.57 -4.61 2.92
N SER A 71 10.32 -3.64 3.78
CA SER A 71 10.93 -2.32 3.66
C SER A 71 11.11 -1.66 5.02
N GLU A 72 12.08 -0.77 5.10
CA GLU A 72 12.28 0.13 6.24
C GLU A 72 11.39 1.38 6.13
N ALA A 73 10.97 1.75 4.92
CA ALA A 73 10.19 2.96 4.67
C ALA A 73 9.10 2.70 3.62
N VAL A 74 7.85 2.98 3.97
CA VAL A 74 6.70 2.85 3.07
C VAL A 74 5.78 4.06 3.18
N ILE A 75 5.21 4.48 2.06
CA ILE A 75 4.25 5.58 1.96
C ILE A 75 3.10 5.14 1.05
N CYS A 76 1.87 5.28 1.53
CA CYS A 76 0.61 5.06 0.79
C CYS A 76 -0.29 6.29 0.90
#